data_AF-A0A380DHK0-F1
#
_entry.id   AF-A0A380DHK0-F1
#
_cell.length_a   1.000
_cell.length_b   1.000
_cell.length_c   1.000
_cell.angle_alpha   90.00
_cell.angle_beta   90.00
_cell.angle_gamma   90.00
#
_symmetry.space_group_name_H-M   'P 1'
#
loop_
_entity.id
_entity.type
_entity.pdbx_description
1 polymer ?
#
loop_
_entity_poly.entity_id
_entity_poly.type
_entity_poly.pdbx_seq_one_letter_code
_entity_poly.pdbx_strand_id
1 'polypeptide(L)'
;MVATYVKKENTTTTLFVYEKPKSTISEKFRGIRSNIMFSKANGEVKRLLVTSEKPGAGKSTVVSNVAITYAQAGYKTLVIDGDMRKPTQNYIFNEQNNNGLSSLIIGRNDYVRSNYVDRN
;
A
#
# COMPACT_ATOMS: atom_id res chain seq x y z
N MET A 1 -7.66 3.62 -2.69
CA MET A 1 -6.67 4.71 -2.76
C MET A 1 -5.89 4.52 -4.05
N VAL A 2 -6.15 5.34 -5.07
CA VAL A 2 -5.28 5.43 -6.25
C VAL A 2 -4.33 6.59 -5.96
N ALA A 3 -3.06 6.28 -5.70
CA ALA A 3 -2.09 7.29 -5.31
C ALA A 3 -1.72 8.15 -6.53
N THR A 4 -2.14 9.40 -6.51
CA THR A 4 -1.61 10.41 -7.44
C THR A 4 -0.34 10.98 -6.80
N TYR A 5 0.82 10.54 -7.30
CA TYR A 5 2.11 11.06 -6.86
C TYR A 5 2.36 12.46 -7.44
N VAL A 6 2.48 13.45 -6.57
CA VAL A 6 3.06 14.76 -6.88
C VAL A 6 4.52 14.76 -6.41
N LYS A 7 5.46 14.88 -7.35
CA LYS A 7 6.90 14.86 -7.10
C LYS A 7 7.30 16.00 -6.15
N LYS A 8 7.84 15.69 -4.98
CA LYS A 8 8.62 16.64 -4.17
C LYS A 8 10.08 16.21 -4.20
N GLU A 9 10.96 17.11 -4.63
CA GLU A 9 12.39 16.83 -4.77
C GLU A 9 13.02 16.64 -3.38
N ASN A 10 13.76 15.53 -3.21
CA ASN A 10 14.56 15.11 -2.03
C ASN A 10 13.98 14.08 -1.04
N THR A 11 13.24 13.06 -1.48
CA THR A 11 12.96 11.87 -0.64
C THR A 11 13.28 10.58 -1.37
N THR A 12 14.03 9.68 -0.71
CA THR A 12 14.34 8.33 -1.16
C THR A 12 13.08 7.64 -1.69
N THR A 13 13.06 7.32 -2.99
CA THR A 13 11.97 6.59 -3.64
C THR A 13 11.59 5.36 -2.83
N THR A 14 10.38 5.32 -2.26
CA THR A 14 9.85 4.14 -1.57
C THR A 14 8.89 3.33 -2.45
N LEU A 15 8.38 3.90 -3.56
CA LEU A 15 7.42 3.29 -4.48
C LEU A 15 8.07 2.77 -5.77
N PHE A 16 9.01 1.83 -5.64
CA PHE A 16 9.77 1.23 -6.75
C PHE A 16 8.89 0.68 -7.88
N VAL A 17 7.81 -0.03 -7.53
CA VAL A 17 6.90 -0.67 -8.50
C VAL A 17 6.17 0.36 -9.36
N TYR A 18 5.86 1.53 -8.79
CA TYR A 18 5.22 2.62 -9.51
C TYR A 18 6.23 3.38 -10.38
N GLU A 19 7.38 3.75 -9.81
CA GLU A 19 8.36 4.59 -10.51
C GLU A 19 9.16 3.84 -11.59
N LYS A 20 9.52 2.58 -11.32
CA LYS A 20 10.34 1.76 -12.22
C LYS A 20 9.67 0.40 -12.44
N PRO A 21 8.52 0.35 -13.12
CA PRO A 21 7.69 -0.85 -13.20
C PRO A 21 8.38 -2.04 -13.88
N LYS A 22 9.36 -1.81 -14.76
CA LYS A 22 10.12 -2.86 -15.46
C LYS A 22 11.45 -3.24 -14.80
N SER A 23 11.74 -2.72 -13.61
CA SER A 23 13.00 -3.02 -12.91
C SER A 23 13.00 -4.42 -12.29
N THR A 24 14.19 -4.98 -12.07
CA THR A 24 14.36 -6.25 -11.35
C THR A 24 13.73 -6.21 -9.96
N ILE A 25 13.79 -5.08 -9.26
CA ILE A 25 13.18 -4.89 -7.94
C ILE A 25 11.66 -5.03 -8.05
N SER A 26 11.05 -4.41 -9.06
CA SER A 26 9.60 -4.52 -9.31
C SER A 26 9.17 -5.95 -9.63
N GLU A 27 9.98 -6.71 -10.38
CA GLU A 27 9.73 -8.13 -10.60
C GLU A 27 9.78 -8.96 -9.31
N LYS A 28 10.66 -8.62 -8.35
CA LYS A 28 10.66 -9.29 -7.03
C LYS A 28 9.34 -9.05 -6.27
N PHE A 29 8.78 -7.84 -6.32
CA PHE A 29 7.48 -7.56 -5.73
C PHE A 29 6.33 -8.32 -6.43
N ARG A 30 6.38 -8.48 -7.76
CA ARG A 30 5.42 -9.32 -8.50
C ARG A 30 5.53 -10.78 -8.08
N GLY A 31 6.74 -11.27 -7.85
CA GLY A 31 6.98 -12.60 -7.28
C GLY A 31 6.34 -12.79 -5.91
N ILE A 32 6.47 -11.79 -5.01
CA ILE A 32 5.80 -11.82 -3.70
C ILE A 32 4.28 -11.94 -3.86
N ARG A 33 3.66 -11.10 -4.71
CA ARG A 33 2.21 -11.19 -5.00
C ARG A 33 1.80 -12.56 -5.49
N SER A 34 2.51 -13.12 -6.48
CA SER A 34 2.23 -14.46 -7.01
C SER A 34 2.33 -15.53 -5.92
N ASN A 35 3.38 -15.49 -5.09
CA ASN A 35 3.54 -16.44 -3.99
C ASN A 35 2.41 -16.34 -2.96
N ILE A 36 1.95 -15.13 -2.64
CA ILE A 36 0.79 -14.94 -1.76
C ILE A 36 -0.47 -15.54 -2.40
N MET A 37 -0.71 -15.29 -3.68
CA MET A 37 -1.86 -15.86 -4.40
C MET A 37 -1.85 -17.40 -4.40
N PHE A 38 -0.68 -18.01 -4.52
CA PHE A 38 -0.53 -19.47 -4.51
C PHE A 38 -0.34 -20.07 -3.11
N SER A 39 -0.26 -19.26 -2.05
CA SER A 39 -0.03 -19.75 -0.67
C SER A 39 -1.19 -20.57 -0.10
N LYS A 40 -2.38 -20.48 -0.72
CA LYS A 40 -3.58 -21.16 -0.28
C LYS A 40 -3.97 -22.21 -1.31
N ALA A 41 -4.05 -23.48 -0.89
CA ALA A 41 -4.41 -24.60 -1.76
C ALA A 41 -5.82 -24.45 -2.35
N ASN A 42 -6.76 -23.90 -1.57
CA ASN A 42 -8.15 -23.69 -1.97
C ASN A 42 -8.61 -22.25 -1.65
N GLY A 43 -9.04 -21.53 -2.69
CA GLY A 43 -9.59 -20.18 -2.60
C GLY A 43 -8.53 -19.06 -2.56
N GLU A 44 -9.01 -17.82 -2.51
CA GLU A 44 -8.18 -16.62 -2.66
C GLU A 44 -7.81 -15.98 -1.30
N VAL A 45 -6.58 -15.45 -1.21
CA VAL A 45 -6.15 -14.59 -0.09
C VAL A 45 -6.65 -13.16 -0.34
N LYS A 46 -7.80 -12.81 0.23
CA LYS A 46 -8.41 -11.47 0.08
C LYS A 46 -7.93 -10.42 1.09
N ARG A 47 -7.28 -10.87 2.17
CA ARG A 47 -6.84 -10.03 3.29
C ARG A 47 -5.49 -10.51 3.77
N LEU A 48 -4.56 -9.58 3.97
CA LEU A 48 -3.20 -9.87 4.39
C LEU A 48 -2.81 -8.90 5.52
N LEU A 49 -2.36 -9.46 6.64
CA LEU A 49 -1.70 -8.71 7.70
C LEU A 49 -0.19 -8.83 7.50
N VAL A 50 0.52 -7.70 7.54
CA VAL A 50 1.98 -7.67 7.46
C VAL A 50 2.56 -7.06 8.73
N THR A 51 3.50 -7.76 9.34
CA THR A 51 4.21 -7.34 10.56
C THR A 51 5.69 -7.69 10.45
N SER A 52 6.50 -7.20 11.39
CA SER A 52 7.94 -7.48 11.48
C SER A 52 8.36 -7.65 12.93
N GLU A 53 9.50 -8.31 13.15
CA GLU A 53 10.10 -8.54 14.47
C GLU A 53 10.58 -7.25 15.14
N LYS A 54 10.95 -6.24 14.34
CA LYS A 54 11.46 -4.95 14.83
C LYS A 54 10.99 -3.75 14.02
N PRO A 55 10.99 -2.54 14.60
CA PRO A 55 10.82 -1.29 13.87
C PRO A 55 11.89 -1.11 12.78
N GLY A 56 11.53 -0.45 11.67
CA GLY A 56 12.50 -0.15 10.61
C GLY A 56 12.84 -1.32 9.67
N ALA A 57 12.26 -2.51 9.85
CA ALA A 57 12.50 -3.67 8.97
C ALA A 57 11.97 -3.53 7.52
N GLY A 58 11.39 -2.37 7.16
CA GLY A 58 10.89 -2.11 5.81
C GLY A 58 9.48 -2.64 5.51
N LYS A 59 8.73 -3.13 6.52
CA LYS A 59 7.37 -3.67 6.33
C LYS A 59 6.44 -2.74 5.56
N SER A 60 6.45 -1.44 5.87
CA SER A 60 5.58 -0.46 5.22
C SER A 60 5.90 -0.31 3.74
N THR A 61 7.19 -0.22 3.39
CA THR A 61 7.67 -0.19 2.00
C THR A 61 7.27 -1.44 1.23
N VAL A 62 7.40 -2.61 1.85
CA VAL A 62 6.98 -3.88 1.24
C VAL A 62 5.49 -3.89 0.98
N VAL A 63 4.67 -3.51 1.97
CA VAL A 63 3.22 -3.42 1.84
C VAL A 63 2.80 -2.51 0.69
N SER A 64 3.35 -1.30 0.60
CA SER A 64 2.96 -0.33 -0.43
C SER A 64 3.30 -0.84 -1.84
N ASN A 65 4.49 -1.42 -2.04
CA ASN A 65 4.90 -1.94 -3.34
C ASN A 65 4.12 -3.20 -3.74
N VAL A 66 3.91 -4.15 -2.82
CA VAL A 66 3.06 -5.33 -3.08
C VAL A 66 1.65 -4.89 -3.42
N ALA A 67 1.07 -3.92 -2.70
CA ALA A 67 -0.26 -3.40 -3.00
C ALA A 67 -0.35 -2.80 -4.42
N ILE A 68 0.69 -2.08 -4.87
CA ILE A 68 0.75 -1.57 -6.25
C ILE A 68 0.79 -2.73 -7.26
N THR A 69 1.50 -3.82 -6.98
CA THR A 69 1.48 -4.99 -7.88
C THR A 69 0.12 -5.66 -7.97
N TYR A 70 -0.68 -5.67 -6.89
CA TYR A 70 -2.08 -6.13 -6.93
C TYR A 70 -2.93 -5.17 -7.77
N ALA A 71 -2.80 -3.86 -7.56
CA ALA A 71 -3.51 -2.84 -8.33
C ALA A 71 -3.19 -2.91 -9.84
N GLN A 72 -1.90 -3.06 -10.20
CA GLN A 72 -1.46 -3.23 -11.59
C GLN A 72 -2.00 -4.51 -12.24
N ALA A 73 -2.35 -5.53 -11.46
CA ALA A 73 -3.00 -6.75 -11.94
C ALA A 73 -4.54 -6.66 -12.00
N GLY A 74 -5.11 -5.47 -11.79
CA GLY A 74 -6.55 -5.23 -11.87
C GLY A 74 -7.32 -5.45 -10.57
N TYR A 75 -6.66 -5.77 -9.46
CA TYR A 75 -7.34 -5.96 -8.18
C TYR A 75 -7.67 -4.61 -7.52
N LYS A 76 -8.92 -4.45 -7.08
CA LYS A 76 -9.31 -3.33 -6.22
C LYS A 76 -8.62 -3.46 -4.86
N THR A 77 -7.52 -2.73 -4.70
CA THR A 77 -6.60 -2.90 -3.58
C THR A 77 -6.75 -1.75 -2.58
N LEU A 78 -6.82 -2.08 -1.29
CA LEU A 78 -6.82 -1.13 -0.18
C LEU A 78 -5.64 -1.42 0.74
N VAL A 79 -4.82 -0.41 1.01
CA VAL A 79 -3.82 -0.43 2.08
C VAL A 79 -4.43 0.25 3.30
N ILE A 80 -4.39 -0.42 4.44
CA ILE A 80 -4.80 0.13 5.73
C ILE A 80 -3.55 0.22 6.60
N ASP A 81 -3.20 1.42 7.06
CA ASP A 81 -2.12 1.59 8.03
C ASP A 81 -2.64 1.24 9.43
N GLY A 82 -2.27 0.05 9.91
CA GLY A 82 -2.59 -0.42 11.26
C GLY A 82 -1.61 0.09 12.33
N ASP A 83 -0.48 0.69 11.95
CA ASP A 83 0.47 1.25 12.91
C ASP A 83 0.02 2.65 13.35
N MET A 84 -0.85 2.71 14.34
CA MET A 84 -1.35 3.97 14.88
C MET A 84 -0.33 4.71 15.76
N ARG A 85 0.82 4.11 16.08
CA ARG A 85 1.87 4.75 16.90
C ARG A 85 2.85 5.53 16.05
N LYS A 86 3.27 4.95 14.92
CA LYS A 86 4.20 5.57 13.95
C LYS A 86 3.72 5.28 12.52
N PRO A 87 2.57 5.85 12.09
CA PRO A 87 2.02 5.61 10.76
C PRO A 87 3.00 6.09 9.69
N THR A 88 3.10 5.33 8.61
CA THR A 88 4.08 5.57 7.53
C THR A 88 3.46 5.58 6.15
N GLN A 89 2.30 4.96 5.96
CA GLN A 89 1.67 4.84 4.64
C GLN A 89 1.24 6.20 4.08
N ASN A 90 0.77 7.12 4.93
CA ASN A 90 0.41 8.48 4.51
C ASN A 90 1.62 9.22 3.91
N TYR A 91 2.83 9.06 4.46
CA TYR A 91 4.02 9.67 3.90
C TYR A 91 4.47 9.00 2.59
N ILE A 92 4.43 7.66 2.54
CA ILE A 92 4.83 6.89 1.35
C ILE A 92 3.97 7.27 0.14
N PHE A 93 2.67 7.44 0.34
CA PHE A 93 1.74 7.80 -0.73
C PHE A 93 1.47 9.30 -0.85
N ASN A 94 2.12 10.13 -0.04
CA ASN A 94 1.94 11.58 -0.01
C ASN A 94 0.48 12.02 0.20
N GLU A 95 -0.20 11.41 1.18
CA GLU A 95 -1.57 11.75 1.59
C GLU A 95 -1.60 12.46 2.95
N GLN A 96 -2.65 13.25 3.15
CA GLN A 96 -2.96 13.82 4.47
C GLN A 96 -3.47 12.73 5.43
N ASN A 97 -3.12 12.83 6.71
CA ASN A 97 -3.54 11.88 7.75
C ASN A 97 -4.46 12.54 8.81
N ASN A 98 -5.22 13.57 8.40
CA ASN A 98 -6.15 14.27 9.29
C ASN A 98 -7.33 13.36 9.71
N ASN A 99 -7.78 12.53 8.76
CA ASN A 99 -8.87 11.57 8.94
C ASN A 99 -8.37 10.19 8.49
N GLY A 100 -8.25 9.26 9.43
CA GLY A 100 -7.70 7.93 9.18
C GLY A 100 -8.38 6.85 10.00
N LEU A 101 -7.75 5.67 10.06
CA LEU A 101 -8.29 4.49 10.73
C LEU A 101 -8.71 4.76 12.18
N SER A 102 -7.90 5.50 12.93
CA SER A 102 -8.17 5.84 14.33
C SER A 102 -9.48 6.63 14.48
N SER A 103 -9.65 7.69 13.67
CA SER A 103 -10.85 8.52 13.69
C SER A 103 -12.11 7.80 13.22
N LEU A 104 -11.96 6.86 12.29
CA LEU A 104 -13.05 6.02 11.78
C LEU A 104 -13.55 5.05 12.85
N ILE A 105 -12.63 4.40 13.59
CA ILE A 105 -12.97 3.45 14.66
C ILE A 105 -13.78 4.13 15.77
N ILE A 106 -13.45 5.37 16.12
CA ILE A 106 -14.13 6.11 17.20
C ILE A 106 -15.36 6.91 16.73
N GLY A 107 -15.77 6.74 15.46
CA GLY A 107 -16.95 7.42 14.91
C GLY A 107 -16.85 8.94 14.80
N ARG A 108 -15.62 9.50 14.76
CA ARG A 108 -15.41 10.95 14.61
C ARG A 108 -15.46 11.44 13.17
N ASN A 109 -15.38 10.53 12.21
CA ASN A 109 -15.45 10.84 10.79
C ASN A 109 -16.25 9.75 10.07
N ASP A 110 -17.19 10.17 9.24
CA ASP A 110 -17.79 9.30 8.24
C ASP A 110 -16.80 9.08 7.08
N TYR A 111 -16.89 7.91 6.43
CA TYR A 111 -16.08 7.59 5.28
C TYR A 111 -16.51 8.46 4.09
N VAL A 112 -15.91 9.65 3.95
CA VAL A 112 -16.09 10.48 2.75
C VAL A 112 -15.23 9.90 1.64
N ARG A 113 -15.86 9.49 0.54
CA ARG A 113 -15.20 8.92 -0.65
C ARG A 113 -14.28 9.97 -1.27
N SER A 114 -13.01 10.00 -0.86
CA SER A 114 -12.00 10.85 -1.50
C SER A 114 -11.68 10.33 -2.90
N ASN A 115 -11.67 11.27 -3.84
CA ASN A 115 -11.48 11.19 -5.29
C ASN A 115 -10.96 9.85 -5.85
N TYR A 116 -11.86 9.21 -6.59
CA TYR A 116 -11.59 8.07 -7.46
C TYR A 116 -10.97 8.59 -8.75
N VAL A 117 -9.70 8.25 -9.03
CA VAL A 117 -9.08 8.53 -10.33
C VAL A 117 -9.14 7.25 -11.13
N ASP A 118 -10.15 7.14 -11.99
CA ASP A 118 -10.12 6.19 -13.11
C ASP A 118 -8.97 6.57 -14.03
N ARG A 119 -8.16 5.59 -14.42
CA ARG A 119 -7.31 5.72 -15.61
C ARG A 119 -7.85 4.73 -16.64
N ASN A 120 -8.43 5.28 -17.71
CA ASN A 120 -8.46 4.64 -19.02
C ASN A 120 -7.02 4.39 -19.50
#